data_AF-C1EF70-F1
#
_entry.id   AF-C1EF70-F1
#
_cell.length_a   1.000
_cell.length_b   1.000
_cell.length_c   1.000
_cell.angle_alpha   90.00
_cell.angle_beta   90.00
_cell.angle_gamma   90.00
#
_symmetry.space_group_name_H-M   'P 1'
#
loop_
_entity.id
_entity.type
_entity.pdbx_description
1 polymer ?
#
loop_
_entity_poly.entity_id
_entity_poly.type
_entity_poly.pdbx_seq_one_letter_code
_entity_poly.pdbx_strand_id
1 'polypeptide(L)'
;MTAAIAQGATVTVALPAAVVRPPRIAASRRVHRRADRRRVPLGRRPTVVSASAASSSADSAANLRPLPQTCAEQVAQAAEIIRAASSPQNGGHMRQRIQLLLPVNQRRNEFTSVESDDYPANDADVYKAAMETASAMIRAVDPDGGDMSATRVDNDNDPVGVLANAAGTVRALVIPNAQNLQTLRDLAALGDANGTQITLLVNPQWNERGQIVSDFGVGPWKKRATDFLSTFEPTYSLAEYRVGAAATRDPARGGDYMGVGGVARVLKTHGGGWQTFAMGADGSSECVVSDASEPTYNYLEKEVFTRFEYSLAGRRTGAGPSLEARLEQVASEAAKTPGAIDWSIASTAEITAAVRAEAIAASDVDTLSKTGLRTALGAMGLPTSGKLEAMRERLREALLGEDKDQWD
;
A
#
# COMPACT_ATOMS: atom_id res chain seq x y z
N MET A 1 23.13 -68.98 -9.20
CA MET A 1 21.70 -68.78 -9.45
C MET A 1 21.48 -67.32 -9.85
N THR A 2 21.10 -67.16 -11.12
CA THR A 2 20.26 -66.09 -11.71
C THR A 2 20.76 -64.63 -11.75
N ALA A 3 21.57 -64.38 -12.79
CA ALA A 3 21.54 -63.34 -13.81
C ALA A 3 20.55 -62.13 -13.73
N ALA A 4 21.11 -60.99 -14.12
CA ALA A 4 20.48 -59.73 -14.50
C ALA A 4 19.58 -59.83 -15.75
N ILE A 5 18.51 -59.04 -15.79
CA ILE A 5 17.83 -58.60 -17.02
C ILE A 5 17.35 -57.15 -16.83
N ALA A 6 17.86 -56.28 -17.71
CA ALA A 6 17.32 -54.96 -18.01
C ALA A 6 16.11 -55.10 -18.93
N GLN A 7 15.10 -54.22 -18.80
CA GLN A 7 14.15 -53.92 -19.88
C GLN A 7 13.51 -52.55 -19.63
N GLY A 8 13.54 -51.72 -20.68
CA GLY A 8 13.10 -50.34 -20.67
C GLY A 8 11.60 -50.15 -20.91
N ALA A 9 11.14 -48.92 -20.69
CA ALA A 9 9.82 -48.46 -21.06
C ALA A 9 9.93 -47.12 -21.83
N THR A 10 9.82 -47.29 -23.14
CA THR A 10 9.12 -46.50 -24.15
C THR A 10 8.64 -45.08 -23.77
N VAL A 11 9.24 -44.10 -24.45
CA VAL A 11 8.72 -42.74 -24.64
C VAL A 11 7.64 -42.79 -25.72
N THR A 12 6.41 -42.42 -25.41
CA THR A 12 5.35 -42.19 -26.40
C THR A 12 5.16 -40.68 -26.56
N VAL A 13 5.65 -40.16 -27.68
CA VAL A 13 5.40 -38.78 -28.13
C VAL A 13 4.02 -38.73 -28.78
N ALA A 14 3.09 -37.99 -28.19
CA ALA A 14 1.80 -37.67 -28.81
C ALA A 14 1.93 -36.40 -29.65
N LEU A 15 1.59 -36.49 -30.94
CA LEU A 15 1.53 -35.38 -31.88
C LEU A 15 0.29 -34.51 -31.65
N PRO A 16 0.34 -33.18 -31.91
CA PRO A 16 -0.79 -32.28 -31.72
C PRO A 16 -1.83 -32.38 -32.83
N ALA A 17 -3.10 -32.38 -32.42
CA ALA A 17 -4.27 -32.35 -33.30
C ALA A 17 -4.47 -30.97 -33.95
N ALA A 18 -5.09 -31.03 -35.13
CA ALA A 18 -5.18 -29.98 -36.13
C ALA A 18 -5.96 -28.72 -35.69
N VAL A 19 -5.45 -27.58 -36.13
CA VAL A 19 -6.06 -26.24 -36.07
C VAL A 19 -7.23 -26.17 -37.06
N VAL A 20 -8.45 -26.03 -36.55
CA VAL A 20 -9.65 -25.69 -37.34
C VAL A 20 -9.89 -24.19 -37.24
N ARG A 21 -9.68 -23.48 -38.35
CA ARG A 21 -9.98 -22.04 -38.50
C ARG A 21 -11.48 -21.82 -38.76
N PRO A 22 -12.14 -20.86 -38.10
CA PRO A 22 -13.48 -20.43 -38.50
C PRO A 22 -13.43 -19.47 -39.72
N PRO A 23 -14.52 -19.41 -40.51
CA PRO A 23 -14.55 -18.70 -41.79
C PRO A 23 -14.63 -17.17 -41.65
N ARG A 24 -13.93 -16.49 -42.55
CA ARG A 24 -13.96 -15.04 -42.77
C ARG A 24 -15.34 -14.59 -43.27
N ILE A 25 -16.02 -13.74 -42.50
CA ILE A 25 -17.21 -13.02 -42.96
C ILE A 25 -16.77 -11.78 -43.75
N ALA A 26 -17.32 -11.66 -44.95
CA ALA A 26 -17.03 -10.64 -45.94
C ALA A 26 -17.53 -9.25 -45.52
N ALA A 27 -16.67 -8.24 -45.70
CA ALA A 27 -17.01 -6.83 -45.54
C ALA A 27 -17.87 -6.35 -46.72
N SER A 28 -19.11 -5.96 -46.44
CA SER A 28 -19.99 -5.30 -47.41
C SER A 28 -19.64 -3.81 -47.50
N ARG A 29 -19.09 -3.41 -48.65
CA ARG A 29 -18.94 -2.02 -49.10
C ARG A 29 -20.33 -1.40 -49.26
N ARG A 30 -20.70 -0.44 -48.41
CA ARG A 30 -21.78 0.51 -48.72
C ARG A 30 -21.20 1.83 -49.22
N VAL A 31 -21.44 2.06 -50.51
CA VAL A 31 -21.31 3.33 -51.22
C VAL A 31 -22.54 4.17 -50.93
N HIS A 32 -22.39 5.39 -50.43
CA HIS A 32 -23.30 6.52 -50.69
C HIS A 32 -22.53 7.83 -50.48
N ARG A 33 -22.19 8.50 -51.59
CA ARG A 33 -22.94 9.58 -52.25
C ARG A 33 -22.69 10.94 -51.60
N ARG A 34 -21.74 11.65 -52.22
CA ARG A 34 -21.64 13.11 -52.25
C ARG A 34 -23.01 13.70 -52.60
N ALA A 35 -23.54 14.54 -51.73
CA ALA A 35 -24.54 15.55 -52.07
C ALA A 35 -24.05 16.88 -51.49
N ASP A 36 -23.83 17.80 -52.41
CA ASP A 36 -23.38 19.16 -52.18
C ASP A 36 -24.61 20.08 -52.06
N ARG A 37 -24.42 21.22 -51.39
CA ARG A 37 -25.30 22.41 -51.32
C ARG A 37 -26.56 22.34 -50.43
N ARG A 38 -26.58 23.18 -49.39
CA ARG A 38 -27.21 24.52 -49.41
C ARG A 38 -27.11 25.16 -48.02
N ARG A 39 -26.47 26.33 -47.96
CA ARG A 39 -26.59 27.31 -46.87
C ARG A 39 -27.97 27.98 -46.95
N VAL A 40 -28.71 28.01 -45.84
CA VAL A 40 -29.73 29.02 -45.50
C VAL A 40 -29.75 29.18 -43.97
N PRO A 41 -29.97 30.40 -43.42
CA PRO A 41 -29.59 30.76 -42.05
C PRO A 41 -30.77 30.80 -41.06
N LEU A 42 -30.42 31.16 -39.81
CA LEU A 42 -31.24 31.67 -38.69
C LEU A 42 -31.72 30.63 -37.66
N GLY A 43 -31.37 30.90 -36.39
CA GLY A 43 -31.85 30.16 -35.23
C GLY A 43 -31.10 30.53 -33.96
N ARG A 44 -31.25 31.77 -33.50
CA ARG A 44 -30.79 32.29 -32.20
C ARG A 44 -31.28 31.34 -31.09
N ARG A 45 -30.36 30.63 -30.41
CA ARG A 45 -30.68 29.78 -29.24
C ARG A 45 -30.17 30.45 -27.96
N PRO A 46 -30.90 30.28 -26.84
CA PRO A 46 -30.71 31.07 -25.65
C PRO A 46 -29.42 30.66 -24.92
N THR A 47 -28.71 31.68 -24.43
CA THR A 47 -27.68 31.59 -23.40
C THR A 47 -28.26 30.87 -22.18
N VAL A 48 -27.91 29.61 -22.00
CA VAL A 48 -27.96 28.96 -20.70
C VAL A 48 -26.72 29.43 -19.95
N VAL A 49 -26.97 30.26 -18.93
CA VAL A 49 -25.98 30.65 -17.95
C VAL A 49 -25.66 29.39 -17.13
N SER A 50 -24.63 28.65 -17.51
CA SER A 50 -24.00 27.66 -16.63
C SER A 50 -23.19 28.42 -15.58
N ALA A 51 -23.87 28.79 -14.50
CA ALA A 51 -23.24 29.23 -13.27
C ALA A 51 -22.83 28.00 -12.43
N SER A 52 -21.68 28.15 -11.76
CA SER A 52 -21.18 27.35 -10.63
C SER A 52 -20.74 25.91 -10.88
N ALA A 53 -19.44 25.75 -11.16
CA ALA A 53 -18.64 24.60 -10.74
C ALA A 53 -17.17 25.00 -10.46
N ALA A 54 -16.94 26.21 -9.93
CA ALA A 54 -15.59 26.73 -9.68
C ALA A 54 -15.35 27.15 -8.23
N SER A 55 -16.16 26.69 -7.27
CA SER A 55 -16.06 27.09 -5.87
C SER A 55 -15.88 25.94 -4.88
N SER A 56 -15.50 24.73 -5.32
CA SER A 56 -15.23 23.60 -4.41
C SER A 56 -13.74 23.27 -4.23
N SER A 57 -12.82 23.94 -4.92
CA SER A 57 -11.40 23.54 -4.91
C SER A 57 -10.62 23.98 -3.66
N ALA A 58 -11.05 25.04 -2.97
CA ALA A 58 -10.29 25.57 -1.83
C ALA A 58 -10.53 24.81 -0.52
N ASP A 59 -11.79 24.48 -0.19
CA ASP A 59 -12.12 23.72 1.03
C ASP A 59 -11.79 22.23 0.91
N SER A 60 -11.82 21.67 -0.30
CA SER A 60 -11.37 20.30 -0.53
C SER A 60 -9.85 20.15 -0.41
N ALA A 61 -9.06 21.18 -0.74
CA ALA A 61 -7.60 21.13 -0.62
C ALA A 61 -7.10 21.11 0.84
N ALA A 62 -7.84 21.74 1.77
CA ALA A 62 -7.46 21.82 3.18
C ALA A 62 -7.52 20.48 3.94
N ASN A 63 -8.20 19.47 3.38
CA ASN A 63 -8.34 18.14 3.99
C ASN A 63 -7.62 17.02 3.23
N LEU A 64 -6.82 17.35 2.20
CA LEU A 64 -6.04 16.35 1.49
C LEU A 64 -4.84 15.91 2.33
N ARG A 65 -4.73 14.60 2.56
CA ARG A 65 -3.55 14.03 3.21
C ARG A 65 -2.59 13.57 2.12
N PRO A 66 -1.27 13.80 2.27
CA PRO A 66 -0.32 13.34 1.28
C PRO A 66 -0.33 11.82 1.19
N LEU A 67 -0.20 11.29 -0.03
CA LEU A 67 -0.04 9.85 -0.24
C LEU A 67 1.34 9.41 0.27
N PRO A 68 1.42 8.43 1.19
CA PRO A 68 2.70 7.86 1.58
C PRO A 68 3.42 7.23 0.39
N GLN A 69 4.69 7.59 0.21
CA GLN A 69 5.57 7.05 -0.82
C GLN A 69 6.48 5.95 -0.28
N THR A 70 6.56 5.78 1.04
CA THR A 70 7.34 4.71 1.70
C THR A 70 6.54 4.03 2.80
N CYS A 71 7.07 2.89 3.28
CA CYS A 71 6.48 2.17 4.40
C CYS A 71 6.57 2.97 5.71
N ALA A 72 7.70 3.63 5.97
CA ALA A 72 7.88 4.46 7.16
C ALA A 72 6.93 5.66 7.18
N GLU A 73 6.73 6.33 6.03
CA GLU A 73 5.74 7.41 5.91
C GLU A 73 4.31 6.92 6.18
N GLN A 74 3.96 5.73 5.66
CA GLN A 74 2.66 5.11 5.94
C GLN A 74 2.51 4.83 7.44
N VAL A 75 3.54 4.28 8.08
CA VAL A 75 3.53 3.95 9.51
C VAL A 75 3.38 5.20 10.36
N ALA A 76 4.13 6.26 10.07
CA ALA A 76 4.03 7.54 10.77
C ALA A 76 2.64 8.17 10.61
N GLN A 77 2.12 8.20 9.37
CA GLN A 77 0.79 8.74 9.06
C GLN A 77 -0.31 7.90 9.75
N ALA A 78 -0.25 6.58 9.66
CA ALA A 78 -1.23 5.70 10.31
C ALA A 78 -1.23 5.87 11.83
N ALA A 79 -0.05 5.98 12.45
CA ALA A 79 0.07 6.18 13.89
C ALA A 79 -0.50 7.53 14.36
N GLU A 80 -0.24 8.62 13.63
CA GLU A 80 -0.87 9.92 13.87
C GLU A 80 -2.40 9.80 13.84
N ILE A 81 -2.94 9.16 12.81
CA ILE A 81 -4.38 9.02 12.60
C ILE A 81 -5.04 8.11 13.66
N ILE A 82 -4.36 7.03 14.08
CA ILE A 82 -4.82 6.13 15.15
C ILE A 82 -4.92 6.88 16.48
N ARG A 83 -3.88 7.65 16.84
CA ARG A 83 -3.89 8.49 18.06
C ARG A 83 -4.96 9.57 17.99
N ALA A 84 -5.12 10.20 16.83
CA ALA A 84 -6.15 11.20 16.64
C ALA A 84 -7.55 10.61 16.85
N ALA A 85 -7.83 9.44 16.27
CA ALA A 85 -9.13 8.75 16.40
C ALA A 85 -9.43 8.23 17.82
N SER A 86 -8.39 7.82 18.57
CA SER A 86 -8.56 7.40 19.97
C SER A 86 -8.72 8.57 20.95
N SER A 87 -8.41 9.81 20.54
CA SER A 87 -8.64 10.99 21.37
C SER A 87 -10.13 11.21 21.65
N PRO A 88 -10.52 11.56 22.89
CA PRO A 88 -11.91 11.89 23.23
C PRO A 88 -12.52 12.99 22.35
N GLN A 89 -11.70 13.90 21.83
CA GLN A 89 -12.14 15.01 20.97
C GLN A 89 -12.61 14.54 19.58
N ASN A 90 -12.13 13.39 19.12
CA ASN A 90 -12.41 12.85 17.80
C ASN A 90 -13.16 11.52 17.87
N GLY A 91 -13.97 11.33 18.90
CA GLY A 91 -14.86 10.17 19.04
C GLY A 91 -14.38 9.07 19.98
N GLY A 92 -13.12 9.11 20.44
CA GLY A 92 -12.62 8.14 21.42
C GLY A 92 -12.66 6.69 20.93
N HIS A 93 -12.42 6.47 19.64
CA HIS A 93 -12.55 5.17 19.01
C HIS A 93 -11.41 4.24 19.45
N MET A 94 -11.69 3.34 20.40
CA MET A 94 -10.70 2.38 20.90
C MET A 94 -10.59 1.11 20.04
N ARG A 95 -11.63 0.78 19.27
CA ARG A 95 -11.62 -0.33 18.31
C ARG A 95 -11.49 0.23 16.90
N GLN A 96 -10.39 -0.08 16.23
CA GLN A 96 -10.06 0.55 14.96
C GLN A 96 -9.68 -0.50 13.92
N ARG A 97 -10.16 -0.32 12.69
CA ARG A 97 -9.81 -1.14 11.52
C ARG A 97 -8.81 -0.39 10.66
N ILE A 98 -7.71 -1.07 10.34
CA ILE A 98 -6.56 -0.54 9.61
C ILE A 98 -6.28 -1.42 8.41
N GLN A 99 -6.10 -0.82 7.24
CA GLN A 99 -5.60 -1.50 6.04
C GLN A 99 -4.30 -0.82 5.61
N LEU A 100 -3.21 -1.57 5.67
CA LEU A 100 -1.87 -1.12 5.29
C LEU A 100 -1.51 -1.67 3.91
N LEU A 101 -0.86 -0.85 3.09
CA LEU A 101 -0.14 -1.35 1.93
C LEU A 101 1.13 -2.04 2.42
N LEU A 102 1.26 -3.34 2.15
CA LEU A 102 2.37 -4.13 2.67
C LEU A 102 3.62 -3.98 1.78
N PRO A 103 4.82 -3.82 2.35
CA PRO A 103 6.07 -3.71 1.61
C PRO A 103 6.55 -5.08 1.11
N VAL A 104 5.79 -5.69 0.19
CA VAL A 104 6.12 -6.96 -0.47
C VAL A 104 6.45 -6.74 -1.95
N ASN A 105 7.20 -7.67 -2.54
CA ASN A 105 7.62 -7.62 -3.94
C ASN A 105 8.26 -6.26 -4.30
N GLN A 106 7.76 -5.59 -5.35
CA GLN A 106 8.28 -4.31 -5.83
C GLN A 106 8.12 -3.18 -4.81
N ARG A 107 7.14 -3.31 -3.89
CA ARG A 107 6.88 -2.32 -2.82
C ARG A 107 7.87 -2.39 -1.67
N ARG A 108 8.78 -3.38 -1.65
CA ARG A 108 9.86 -3.46 -0.64
C ARG A 108 10.77 -2.24 -0.67
N ASN A 109 10.97 -1.65 -1.85
CA ASN A 109 11.90 -0.55 -2.04
C ASN A 109 11.22 0.81 -1.85
N GLU A 110 9.99 0.95 -2.33
CA GLU A 110 9.22 2.18 -2.30
C GLU A 110 7.77 1.89 -2.71
N PHE A 111 6.86 2.74 -2.25
CA PHE A 111 5.49 2.76 -2.72
C PHE A 111 5.38 3.75 -3.88
N THR A 112 6.24 3.75 -4.88
CA THR A 112 6.03 4.60 -6.08
C THR A 112 5.99 3.76 -7.35
N SER A 113 6.48 2.51 -7.29
CA SER A 113 6.32 1.54 -8.37
C SER A 113 4.85 1.31 -8.73
N VAL A 114 4.57 1.36 -10.04
CA VAL A 114 3.30 0.95 -10.66
C VAL A 114 3.42 -0.38 -11.40
N GLU A 115 4.64 -0.92 -11.49
CA GLU A 115 4.92 -2.19 -12.16
C GLU A 115 4.08 -3.31 -11.52
N SER A 116 3.64 -4.28 -12.33
CA SER A 116 2.91 -5.42 -11.79
C SER A 116 3.90 -6.39 -11.18
N ASP A 117 3.53 -7.00 -10.06
CA ASP A 117 4.30 -8.13 -9.55
C ASP A 117 4.21 -9.28 -10.55
N ASP A 118 5.36 -9.82 -10.95
CA ASP A 118 5.44 -10.98 -11.85
C ASP A 118 4.88 -12.24 -11.18
N TYR A 119 5.03 -12.32 -9.85
CA TYR A 119 4.55 -13.40 -9.02
C TYR A 119 4.01 -12.87 -7.68
N PRO A 120 2.96 -13.50 -7.12
CA PRO A 120 2.53 -13.17 -5.77
C PRO A 120 3.67 -13.47 -4.78
N ALA A 121 3.80 -12.63 -3.75
CA ALA A 121 4.68 -12.94 -2.64
C ALA A 121 4.20 -14.22 -1.95
N ASN A 122 5.12 -15.01 -1.41
CA ASN A 122 4.75 -16.16 -0.61
C ASN A 122 4.10 -15.71 0.72
N ASP A 123 3.24 -16.55 1.29
CA ASP A 123 2.45 -16.19 2.47
C ASP A 123 3.32 -15.88 3.71
N ALA A 124 4.49 -16.52 3.81
CA ALA A 124 5.44 -16.25 4.89
C ALA A 124 6.04 -14.84 4.81
N ASP A 125 6.37 -14.37 3.61
CA ASP A 125 6.86 -13.01 3.35
C ASP A 125 5.76 -11.97 3.58
N VAL A 126 4.52 -12.28 3.18
CA VAL A 126 3.35 -11.43 3.45
C VAL A 126 3.10 -11.31 4.95
N TYR A 127 3.07 -12.44 5.67
CA TYR A 127 2.92 -12.47 7.13
C TYR A 127 4.02 -11.69 7.82
N LYS A 128 5.27 -11.94 7.45
CA LYS A 128 6.42 -11.24 8.02
C LYS A 128 6.31 -9.74 7.80
N ALA A 129 6.05 -9.29 6.57
CA ALA A 129 5.90 -7.88 6.26
C ALA A 129 4.72 -7.24 7.02
N ALA A 130 3.59 -7.93 7.13
CA ALA A 130 2.44 -7.46 7.89
C ALA A 130 2.76 -7.30 9.38
N MET A 131 3.41 -8.30 10.00
CA MET A 131 3.79 -8.28 11.41
C MET A 131 4.84 -7.19 11.71
N GLU A 132 5.86 -7.05 10.86
CA GLU A 132 6.89 -6.00 11.02
C GLU A 132 6.29 -4.60 10.85
N THR A 133 5.47 -4.39 9.82
CA THR A 133 4.80 -3.09 9.58
C THR A 133 3.83 -2.74 10.71
N ALA A 134 3.00 -3.70 11.15
CA ALA A 134 2.06 -3.46 12.25
C ALA A 134 2.78 -3.24 13.58
N SER A 135 3.90 -3.93 13.84
CA SER A 135 4.71 -3.74 15.04
C SER A 135 5.32 -2.34 15.09
N ALA A 136 5.91 -1.88 13.99
CA ALA A 136 6.43 -0.51 13.90
C ALA A 136 5.32 0.54 14.04
N MET A 137 4.14 0.29 13.46
CA MET A 137 2.95 1.13 13.68
C MET A 137 2.54 1.19 15.15
N ILE A 138 2.51 0.06 15.87
CA ILE A 138 2.15 0.06 17.30
C ILE A 138 3.17 0.85 18.13
N ARG A 139 4.48 0.67 17.89
CA ARG A 139 5.53 1.47 18.55
C ARG A 139 5.39 2.95 18.24
N ALA A 140 5.06 3.28 16.99
CA ALA A 140 4.83 4.67 16.61
C ALA A 140 3.57 5.23 17.28
N VAL A 141 2.50 4.44 17.47
CA VAL A 141 1.27 4.84 18.17
C VAL A 141 1.54 5.14 19.64
N ASP A 142 2.28 4.27 20.33
CA ASP A 142 2.64 4.39 21.73
C ASP A 142 4.15 4.12 21.95
N PRO A 143 5.00 5.15 21.84
CA PRO A 143 6.45 5.03 22.00
C PRO A 143 6.88 4.57 23.40
N ASP A 144 6.08 4.88 24.42
CA ASP A 144 6.35 4.52 25.82
C ASP A 144 5.75 3.15 26.19
N GLY A 145 5.16 2.44 25.22
CA GLY A 145 4.48 1.16 25.41
C GLY A 145 5.39 -0.03 25.76
N GLY A 146 6.71 0.16 25.68
CA GLY A 146 7.73 -0.86 25.97
C GLY A 146 7.85 -1.94 24.88
N ASP A 147 8.43 -3.08 25.26
CA ASP A 147 8.74 -4.16 24.32
C ASP A 147 7.49 -4.73 23.62
N MET A 148 7.66 -5.14 22.37
CA MET A 148 6.60 -5.77 21.58
C MET A 148 6.57 -7.28 21.77
N SER A 149 5.41 -7.81 22.16
CA SER A 149 5.10 -9.23 22.10
C SER A 149 4.45 -9.58 20.75
N ALA A 150 4.85 -10.71 20.18
CA ALA A 150 4.30 -11.23 18.94
C ALA A 150 3.99 -12.72 19.11
N THR A 151 2.75 -13.12 18.84
CA THR A 151 2.31 -14.52 18.95
C THR A 151 1.54 -14.92 17.71
N ARG A 152 1.89 -16.06 17.14
CA ARG A 152 1.16 -16.68 16.03
C ARG A 152 -0.04 -17.43 16.59
N VAL A 153 -1.24 -17.22 16.03
CA VAL A 153 -2.52 -17.73 16.57
C VAL A 153 -3.35 -18.51 15.55
N ASP A 154 -2.82 -18.75 14.35
CA ASP A 154 -3.40 -19.68 13.40
C ASP A 154 -3.09 -21.14 13.77
N ASN A 155 -4.00 -22.02 13.34
CA ASN A 155 -3.87 -23.47 13.49
C ASN A 155 -3.60 -24.17 12.15
N ASP A 156 -3.57 -23.42 11.04
CA ASP A 156 -3.54 -23.90 9.66
C ASP A 156 -2.46 -23.16 8.84
N ASN A 157 -2.47 -23.33 7.51
CA ASN A 157 -1.50 -22.69 6.61
C ASN A 157 -1.69 -21.18 6.41
N ASP A 158 -2.78 -20.58 6.92
CA ASP A 158 -3.06 -19.14 6.78
C ASP A 158 -2.55 -18.39 8.01
N PRO A 159 -1.39 -17.71 7.93
CA PRO A 159 -0.69 -17.22 9.10
C PRO A 159 -1.37 -15.97 9.68
N VAL A 160 -1.63 -15.97 11.00
CA VAL A 160 -2.32 -14.89 11.72
C VAL A 160 -1.57 -14.55 13.00
N GLY A 161 -1.37 -13.27 13.25
CA GLY A 161 -0.55 -12.80 14.37
C GLY A 161 -1.29 -11.89 15.33
N VAL A 162 -0.98 -12.04 16.61
CA VAL A 162 -1.33 -11.08 17.67
C VAL A 162 -0.09 -10.30 18.04
N LEU A 163 -0.23 -8.98 18.10
CA LEU A 163 0.77 -8.07 18.60
C LEU A 163 0.23 -7.32 19.82
N ALA A 164 1.08 -7.11 20.82
CA ALA A 164 0.77 -6.23 21.94
C ALA A 164 2.07 -5.63 22.48
N ASN A 165 2.02 -4.35 22.85
CA ASN A 165 3.10 -3.73 23.59
C ASN A 165 3.08 -4.17 25.06
N ALA A 166 4.21 -4.04 25.76
CA ALA A 166 4.37 -4.50 27.14
C ALA A 166 3.40 -3.82 28.11
N ALA A 167 3.10 -2.54 27.88
CA ALA A 167 2.11 -1.78 28.65
C ALA A 167 0.67 -2.28 28.42
N GLY A 168 0.42 -3.04 27.34
CA GLY A 168 -0.89 -3.53 26.96
C GLY A 168 -1.87 -2.43 26.52
N THR A 169 -1.38 -1.21 26.30
CA THR A 169 -2.14 -0.03 25.84
C THR A 169 -2.56 -0.15 24.39
N VAL A 170 -1.81 -0.89 23.56
CA VAL A 170 -2.15 -1.13 22.16
C VAL A 170 -1.99 -2.62 21.84
N ARG A 171 -3.03 -3.21 21.25
CA ARG A 171 -3.05 -4.59 20.77
C ARG A 171 -3.54 -4.64 19.34
N ALA A 172 -3.05 -5.58 18.55
CA ALA A 172 -3.50 -5.80 17.19
C ALA A 172 -3.69 -7.29 16.89
N LEU A 173 -4.73 -7.58 16.12
CA LEU A 173 -4.85 -8.83 15.36
C LEU A 173 -4.51 -8.51 13.90
N VAL A 174 -3.48 -9.18 13.37
CA VAL A 174 -2.87 -8.89 12.07
C VAL A 174 -3.19 -9.99 11.08
N ILE A 175 -3.66 -9.59 9.90
CA ILE A 175 -4.13 -10.44 8.79
C ILE A 175 -5.11 -11.56 9.18
N PRO A 176 -6.11 -11.31 10.05
CA PRO A 176 -7.04 -12.36 10.43
C PRO A 176 -7.96 -12.78 9.29
N ASN A 177 -8.34 -14.06 9.34
CA ASN A 177 -9.44 -14.62 8.57
C ASN A 177 -10.68 -14.83 9.45
N ALA A 178 -11.79 -15.28 8.85
CA ALA A 178 -13.07 -15.40 9.56
C ALA A 178 -13.04 -16.38 10.74
N GLN A 179 -12.11 -17.36 10.74
CA GLN A 179 -11.96 -18.33 11.83
C GLN A 179 -11.38 -17.69 13.10
N ASN A 180 -10.65 -16.58 12.97
CA ASN A 180 -10.03 -15.87 14.10
C ASN A 180 -10.97 -14.87 14.79
N LEU A 181 -12.27 -14.88 14.45
CA LEU A 181 -13.24 -13.95 15.03
C LEU A 181 -13.34 -14.08 16.55
N GLN A 182 -13.17 -15.28 17.10
CA GLN A 182 -13.17 -15.46 18.55
C GLN A 182 -11.93 -14.82 19.20
N THR A 183 -10.74 -15.00 18.62
CA THR A 183 -9.51 -14.32 19.05
C THR A 183 -9.68 -12.80 19.04
N LEU A 184 -10.33 -12.24 18.01
CA LEU A 184 -10.63 -10.81 17.95
C LEU A 184 -11.58 -10.35 19.06
N ARG A 185 -12.60 -11.15 19.39
CA ARG A 185 -13.51 -10.86 20.50
C ARG A 185 -12.81 -10.87 21.85
N ASP A 186 -11.93 -11.84 22.08
CA ASP A 186 -11.19 -11.97 23.33
C ASP A 186 -10.23 -10.77 23.51
N LEU A 187 -9.53 -10.37 22.43
CA LEU A 187 -8.70 -9.16 22.43
C LEU A 187 -9.52 -7.89 22.70
N ALA A 188 -10.67 -7.75 22.05
CA ALA A 188 -11.55 -6.60 22.26
C ALA A 188 -12.09 -6.54 23.69
N ALA A 189 -12.48 -7.68 24.27
CA ALA A 189 -12.95 -7.75 25.65
C ALA A 189 -11.85 -7.37 26.67
N LEU A 190 -10.61 -7.78 26.42
CA LEU A 190 -9.45 -7.36 27.23
C LEU A 190 -9.22 -5.84 27.14
N GLY A 191 -9.41 -5.25 25.96
CA GLY A 191 -9.31 -3.81 25.76
C GLY A 191 -10.39 -3.04 26.52
N ASP A 192 -11.65 -3.47 26.37
CA ASP A 192 -12.80 -2.84 27.00
C ASP A 192 -12.72 -2.84 28.53
N ALA A 193 -12.23 -3.94 29.12
CA ALA A 193 -12.12 -4.09 30.58
C ALA A 193 -11.22 -3.01 31.21
N ASN A 194 -10.24 -2.50 30.47
CA ASN A 194 -9.29 -1.50 30.93
C ASN A 194 -9.66 -0.07 30.50
N GLY A 195 -10.61 0.09 29.57
CA GLY A 195 -11.20 1.38 29.17
C GLY A 195 -10.28 2.37 28.42
N THR A 196 -8.97 2.11 28.36
CA THR A 196 -7.97 3.00 27.76
C THR A 196 -7.13 2.34 26.67
N GLN A 197 -7.44 1.09 26.30
CA GLN A 197 -6.61 0.29 25.42
C GLN A 197 -7.15 0.28 23.99
N ILE A 198 -6.27 0.51 23.03
CA ILE A 198 -6.59 0.49 21.60
C ILE A 198 -6.50 -0.95 21.09
N THR A 199 -7.58 -1.46 20.50
CA THR A 199 -7.64 -2.74 19.80
C THR A 199 -7.69 -2.51 18.29
N LEU A 200 -6.66 -2.96 17.59
CA LEU A 200 -6.50 -2.80 16.15
C LEU A 200 -6.84 -4.10 15.41
N LEU A 201 -7.64 -3.97 14.35
CA LEU A 201 -7.87 -5.00 13.35
C LEU A 201 -7.10 -4.62 12.09
N VAL A 202 -5.97 -5.28 11.84
CA VAL A 202 -5.02 -4.89 10.78
C VAL A 202 -5.10 -5.87 9.60
N ASN A 203 -5.34 -5.34 8.40
CA ASN A 203 -5.38 -6.06 7.13
C ASN A 203 -6.28 -7.33 7.12
N PRO A 204 -7.56 -7.26 7.54
CA PRO A 204 -8.46 -8.42 7.53
C PRO A 204 -8.60 -9.03 6.12
N GLN A 205 -8.66 -10.37 6.04
CA GLN A 205 -8.63 -11.10 4.77
C GLN A 205 -10.02 -11.54 4.24
N TRP A 206 -11.10 -11.26 4.97
CA TRP A 206 -12.44 -11.64 4.55
C TRP A 206 -13.08 -10.60 3.62
N ASN A 207 -13.96 -11.05 2.72
CA ASN A 207 -14.70 -10.16 1.84
C ASN A 207 -16.05 -9.77 2.47
N GLU A 208 -16.21 -8.49 2.81
CA GLU A 208 -17.49 -7.94 3.29
C GLU A 208 -18.52 -7.79 2.15
N ARG A 209 -18.06 -7.79 0.89
CA ARG A 209 -18.87 -7.61 -0.32
C ARG A 209 -18.47 -8.62 -1.41
N GLY A 210 -19.44 -9.35 -1.95
CA GLY A 210 -19.28 -10.05 -3.24
C GLY A 210 -19.25 -11.58 -3.26
N GLN A 211 -19.25 -12.28 -2.12
CA GLN A 211 -19.29 -13.74 -2.10
C GLN A 211 -20.74 -14.27 -1.92
N ILE A 212 -21.15 -15.27 -2.72
CA ILE A 212 -22.48 -15.93 -2.68
C ILE A 212 -22.74 -16.59 -1.31
N VAL A 213 -21.68 -16.90 -0.55
CA VAL A 213 -21.73 -17.32 0.84
C VAL A 213 -20.73 -16.47 1.62
N SER A 214 -21.18 -15.74 2.64
CA SER A 214 -20.32 -14.94 3.50
C SER A 214 -19.34 -15.84 4.25
N ASP A 215 -18.09 -15.39 4.41
CA ASP A 215 -17.07 -16.09 5.22
C ASP A 215 -17.51 -16.30 6.68
N PHE A 216 -18.52 -15.56 7.13
CA PHE A 216 -19.13 -15.65 8.47
C PHE A 216 -20.38 -16.53 8.55
N GLY A 217 -20.63 -17.35 7.53
CA GLY A 217 -21.77 -18.26 7.45
C GLY A 217 -23.08 -17.57 7.03
N VAL A 218 -24.21 -18.11 7.50
CA VAL A 218 -25.55 -17.73 7.03
C VAL A 218 -26.44 -17.25 8.21
N GLY A 219 -27.34 -16.31 7.93
CA GLY A 219 -28.42 -15.92 8.86
C GLY A 219 -27.93 -15.23 10.14
N PRO A 220 -28.38 -15.65 11.34
CA PRO A 220 -28.06 -14.99 12.61
C PRO A 220 -26.55 -14.97 12.94
N TRP A 221 -25.78 -15.92 12.42
CA TRP A 221 -24.35 -16.00 12.71
C TRP A 221 -23.57 -14.93 11.94
N LYS A 222 -23.87 -14.77 10.65
CA LYS A 222 -23.37 -13.66 9.83
C LYS A 222 -23.73 -12.31 10.45
N LYS A 223 -24.98 -12.13 10.88
CA LYS A 223 -25.43 -10.88 11.50
C LYS A 223 -24.60 -10.56 12.75
N ARG A 224 -24.47 -11.50 13.68
CA ARG A 224 -23.65 -11.29 14.91
C ARG A 224 -22.18 -10.99 14.62
N ALA A 225 -21.60 -11.62 13.59
CA ALA A 225 -20.23 -11.31 13.17
C ALA A 225 -20.12 -9.91 12.60
N THR A 226 -21.03 -9.53 11.71
CA THR A 226 -21.06 -8.21 11.06
C THR A 226 -21.33 -7.10 12.07
N ASP A 227 -22.28 -7.30 12.99
CA ASP A 227 -22.60 -6.36 14.08
C ASP A 227 -21.36 -6.13 14.96
N PHE A 228 -20.62 -7.20 15.31
CA PHE A 228 -19.37 -7.06 16.07
C PHE A 228 -18.27 -6.34 15.26
N LEU A 229 -18.05 -6.71 14.00
CA LEU A 229 -17.05 -6.06 13.15
C LEU A 229 -17.36 -4.59 12.90
N SER A 230 -18.64 -4.22 12.85
CA SER A 230 -19.07 -2.83 12.73
C SER A 230 -18.71 -1.96 13.94
N THR A 231 -18.28 -2.56 15.05
CA THR A 231 -17.73 -1.82 16.20
C THR A 231 -16.30 -1.32 15.98
N PHE A 232 -15.61 -1.78 14.93
CA PHE A 232 -14.28 -1.32 14.57
C PHE A 232 -14.37 -0.19 13.55
N GLU A 233 -13.97 1.01 13.96
CA GLU A 233 -14.03 2.20 13.12
C GLU A 233 -12.98 2.12 11.99
N PRO A 234 -13.36 2.27 10.70
CA PRO A 234 -12.39 2.35 9.60
C PRO A 234 -11.54 3.61 9.69
N THR A 235 -10.40 3.47 10.36
CA THR A 235 -9.58 4.59 10.81
C THR A 235 -8.50 4.96 9.80
N TYR A 236 -7.87 3.95 9.19
CA TYR A 236 -6.86 4.16 8.17
C TYR A 236 -6.95 3.06 7.11
N SER A 237 -6.88 3.41 5.83
CA SER A 237 -6.80 2.45 4.73
C SER A 237 -5.93 2.99 3.61
N LEU A 238 -4.92 2.25 3.20
CA LEU A 238 -4.20 2.47 1.95
C LEU A 238 -4.29 1.21 1.10
N ALA A 239 -5.03 1.29 0.01
CA ALA A 239 -5.24 0.19 -0.93
C ALA A 239 -4.77 0.55 -2.34
N GLU A 240 -4.27 -0.43 -3.09
CA GLU A 240 -3.95 -0.31 -4.51
C GLU A 240 -5.02 -0.99 -5.36
N TYR A 241 -5.49 -0.29 -6.40
CA TYR A 241 -6.36 -0.84 -7.43
C TYR A 241 -5.66 -0.76 -8.78
N ARG A 242 -5.52 -1.90 -9.46
CA ARG A 242 -5.07 -1.99 -10.85
C ARG A 242 -6.27 -1.99 -11.76
N VAL A 243 -6.58 -0.82 -12.31
CA VAL A 243 -7.83 -0.56 -13.03
C VAL A 243 -7.59 -0.70 -14.53
N GLY A 244 -8.47 -1.42 -15.23
CA GLY A 244 -8.39 -1.62 -16.68
C GLY A 244 -7.05 -2.24 -17.13
N ALA A 245 -6.58 -1.80 -18.30
CA ALA A 245 -5.30 -2.21 -18.86
C ALA A 245 -4.14 -1.42 -18.22
N ALA A 246 -3.90 -1.64 -16.93
CA ALA A 246 -2.96 -0.85 -16.12
C ALA A 246 -1.51 -0.82 -16.62
N ALA A 247 -1.10 -1.78 -17.46
CA ALA A 247 0.22 -1.83 -18.11
C ALA A 247 0.25 -1.18 -19.51
N THR A 248 -0.92 -0.81 -20.06
CA THR A 248 -1.02 -0.33 -21.44
C THR A 248 -0.92 1.18 -21.47
N ARG A 249 0.26 1.67 -21.88
CA ARG A 249 0.48 3.08 -22.24
C ARG A 249 -0.53 3.46 -23.33
N ASP A 250 -1.14 4.64 -23.26
CA ASP A 250 -1.72 5.28 -24.45
C ASP A 250 -0.59 6.08 -25.14
N PRO A 251 0.13 5.50 -26.12
CA PRO A 251 1.22 6.19 -26.80
C PRO A 251 0.73 7.43 -27.56
N ALA A 252 -0.57 7.57 -27.84
CA ALA A 252 -1.10 8.71 -28.59
C ALA A 252 -1.32 9.96 -27.72
N ARG A 253 -1.39 9.82 -26.39
CA ARG A 253 -1.70 10.93 -25.47
C ARG A 253 -0.63 11.22 -24.42
N GLY A 254 0.54 10.59 -24.52
CA GLY A 254 1.57 10.64 -23.50
C GLY A 254 1.15 9.79 -22.30
N GLY A 255 2.07 8.99 -21.75
CA GLY A 255 1.78 7.92 -20.77
C GLY A 255 1.12 8.33 -19.45
N ASP A 256 0.78 9.61 -19.28
CA ASP A 256 0.12 10.20 -18.11
C ASP A 256 -1.42 10.23 -18.27
N TYR A 257 -1.94 9.82 -19.43
CA TYR A 257 -3.37 9.62 -19.67
C TYR A 257 -3.79 8.17 -19.35
N MET A 258 -4.58 8.01 -18.29
CA MET A 258 -5.03 6.72 -17.76
C MET A 258 -6.19 6.08 -18.57
N GLY A 259 -6.58 6.64 -19.71
CA GLY A 259 -7.86 6.38 -20.39
C GLY A 259 -8.22 4.93 -20.74
N VAL A 260 -7.26 4.00 -20.70
CA VAL A 260 -7.47 2.55 -20.90
C VAL A 260 -7.19 1.73 -19.64
N GLY A 261 -6.68 2.34 -18.58
CA GLY A 261 -6.32 1.73 -17.31
C GLY A 261 -5.12 2.41 -16.66
N GLY A 262 -4.86 2.04 -15.40
CA GLY A 262 -3.68 2.45 -14.66
C GLY A 262 -3.74 2.01 -13.19
N VAL A 263 -2.79 2.49 -12.39
CA VAL A 263 -2.73 2.20 -10.96
C VAL A 263 -3.36 3.34 -10.17
N ALA A 264 -4.39 3.01 -9.39
CA ALA A 264 -4.99 3.89 -8.38
C ALA A 264 -4.49 3.50 -6.99
N ARG A 265 -4.24 4.49 -6.15
CA ARG A 265 -4.16 4.29 -4.70
C ARG A 265 -5.24 5.03 -3.99
N VAL A 266 -5.92 4.33 -3.10
CA VAL A 266 -7.07 4.86 -2.38
C VAL A 266 -6.69 4.95 -0.92
N LEU A 267 -6.63 6.18 -0.41
CA LEU A 267 -6.31 6.51 0.97
C LEU A 267 -7.59 6.91 1.71
N LYS A 268 -7.83 6.30 2.87
CA LYS A 268 -8.81 6.75 3.86
C LYS A 268 -8.09 7.09 5.15
N THR A 269 -8.42 8.24 5.71
CA THR A 269 -8.01 8.65 7.06
C THR A 269 -9.25 8.94 7.91
N HIS A 270 -9.11 8.84 9.22
CA HIS A 270 -10.19 9.14 10.16
C HIS A 270 -10.67 10.59 10.01
N GLY A 271 -11.98 10.80 10.02
CA GLY A 271 -12.60 12.12 9.78
C GLY A 271 -12.48 12.65 8.34
N GLY A 272 -11.61 12.07 7.50
CA GLY A 272 -11.45 12.44 6.10
C GLY A 272 -12.31 11.61 5.13
N GLY A 273 -12.51 12.13 3.93
CA GLY A 273 -13.05 11.37 2.80
C GLY A 273 -12.06 10.34 2.26
N TRP A 274 -12.53 9.48 1.36
CA TRP A 274 -11.71 8.59 0.56
C TRP A 274 -11.01 9.41 -0.52
N GLN A 275 -9.68 9.34 -0.60
CA GLN A 275 -8.86 10.08 -1.54
C GLN A 275 -8.28 9.11 -2.56
N THR A 276 -8.61 9.31 -3.83
CA THR A 276 -8.10 8.49 -4.94
C THR A 276 -6.93 9.22 -5.58
N PHE A 277 -5.77 8.57 -5.59
CA PHE A 277 -4.54 9.02 -6.23
C PHE A 277 -4.31 8.25 -7.52
N ALA A 278 -4.09 8.96 -8.62
CA ALA A 278 -3.58 8.36 -9.84
C ALA A 278 -2.05 8.27 -9.74
N MET A 279 -1.49 7.11 -10.07
CA MET A 279 -0.04 6.87 -10.03
C MET A 279 0.56 6.97 -11.45
N GLY A 280 1.64 7.72 -11.58
CA GLY A 280 2.43 7.83 -12.80
C GLY A 280 3.54 6.78 -12.85
N ALA A 281 3.97 6.42 -14.05
CA ALA A 281 5.05 5.44 -14.26
C ALA A 281 6.42 5.93 -13.75
N ASP A 282 6.58 7.23 -13.57
CA ASP A 282 7.77 7.86 -13.00
C ASP A 282 7.72 7.96 -11.47
N GLY A 283 6.78 7.26 -10.84
CA GLY A 283 6.62 7.25 -9.38
C GLY A 283 5.86 8.45 -8.82
N SER A 284 5.47 9.42 -9.66
CA SER A 284 4.63 10.52 -9.22
C SER A 284 3.21 10.08 -8.89
N SER A 285 2.51 10.88 -8.10
CA SER A 285 1.11 10.65 -7.79
C SER A 285 0.36 11.97 -7.61
N GLU A 286 -0.93 11.94 -7.90
CA GLU A 286 -1.80 13.10 -7.66
C GLU A 286 -3.18 12.67 -7.20
N CYS A 287 -3.74 13.38 -6.22
CA CYS A 287 -5.12 13.18 -5.80
C CYS A 287 -6.07 13.69 -6.89
N VAL A 288 -6.78 12.76 -7.53
CA VAL A 288 -7.67 13.06 -8.65
C VAL A 288 -9.11 13.24 -8.19
N VAL A 289 -9.52 12.53 -7.14
CA VAL A 289 -10.90 12.56 -6.61
C VAL A 289 -10.87 12.37 -5.09
N SER A 290 -11.79 13.04 -4.38
CA SER A 290 -12.12 12.70 -3.00
C SER A 290 -13.62 12.47 -2.82
N ASP A 291 -14.00 11.31 -2.30
CA ASP A 291 -15.38 10.84 -2.15
C ASP A 291 -15.72 10.56 -0.67
N ALA A 292 -17.01 10.68 -0.31
CA ALA A 292 -17.46 10.35 1.04
C ALA A 292 -17.49 8.83 1.31
N SER A 293 -17.65 8.03 0.27
CA SER A 293 -17.74 6.56 0.34
C SER A 293 -16.57 5.90 -0.39
N GLU A 294 -16.24 4.67 0.00
CA GLU A 294 -15.17 3.89 -0.63
C GLU A 294 -15.42 3.74 -2.13
N PRO A 295 -14.46 4.14 -2.99
CA PRO A 295 -14.61 4.04 -4.43
C PRO A 295 -14.61 2.57 -4.86
N THR A 296 -15.58 2.19 -5.70
CA THR A 296 -15.63 0.84 -6.25
C THR A 296 -14.75 0.70 -7.47
N TYR A 297 -14.29 -0.52 -7.78
CA TYR A 297 -13.55 -0.79 -9.01
C TYR A 297 -14.27 -0.27 -10.28
N ASN A 298 -15.58 -0.55 -10.39
CA ASN A 298 -16.40 -0.11 -11.52
C ASN A 298 -16.44 1.43 -11.65
N TYR A 299 -16.51 2.14 -10.53
CA TYR A 299 -16.50 3.60 -10.51
C TYR A 299 -15.15 4.14 -10.98
N LEU A 300 -14.04 3.60 -10.45
CA LEU A 300 -12.69 3.98 -10.86
C LEU A 300 -12.48 3.72 -12.36
N GLU A 301 -12.87 2.54 -12.85
CA GLU A 301 -12.69 2.13 -14.24
C GLU A 301 -13.52 2.94 -15.22
N LYS A 302 -14.80 3.19 -14.93
CA LYS A 302 -15.75 3.73 -15.91
C LYS A 302 -15.92 5.24 -15.80
N GLU A 303 -15.72 5.81 -14.62
CA GLU A 303 -16.00 7.23 -14.38
C GLU A 303 -14.77 8.07 -14.08
N VAL A 304 -13.79 7.55 -13.33
CA VAL A 304 -12.60 8.32 -12.97
C VAL A 304 -11.55 8.22 -14.07
N PHE A 305 -11.06 7.02 -14.39
CA PHE A 305 -9.89 6.85 -15.27
C PHE A 305 -10.19 7.06 -16.76
N THR A 306 -11.45 7.11 -17.16
CA THR A 306 -11.85 7.43 -18.54
C THR A 306 -11.84 8.92 -18.86
N ARG A 307 -11.76 9.81 -17.84
CA ARG A 307 -11.88 11.25 -18.03
C ARG A 307 -10.53 11.95 -17.91
N PHE A 308 -10.27 12.87 -18.85
CA PHE A 308 -9.02 13.63 -18.91
C PHE A 308 -8.80 14.52 -17.68
N GLU A 309 -9.85 15.06 -17.08
CA GLU A 309 -9.79 15.89 -15.87
C GLU A 309 -9.24 15.17 -14.63
N TYR A 310 -9.23 13.84 -14.64
CA TYR A 310 -8.69 12.99 -13.58
C TYR A 310 -7.39 12.29 -14.00
N SER A 311 -6.79 12.70 -15.12
CA SER A 311 -5.50 12.19 -15.57
C SER A 311 -4.36 13.08 -15.09
N LEU A 312 -3.20 12.48 -14.85
CA LEU A 312 -1.97 13.20 -14.49
C LEU A 312 -1.58 14.20 -15.59
N ALA A 313 -1.84 13.86 -16.86
CA ALA A 313 -1.61 14.72 -18.01
C ALA A 313 -2.34 16.08 -17.92
N GLY A 314 -3.51 16.11 -17.29
CA GLY A 314 -4.34 17.32 -17.16
C GLY A 314 -4.00 18.18 -15.95
N ARG A 315 -3.25 17.65 -14.99
CA ARG A 315 -3.09 18.27 -13.67
C ARG A 315 -1.64 18.54 -13.25
N ARG A 316 -0.68 17.87 -13.88
CA ARG A 316 0.75 18.18 -13.71
C ARG A 316 1.05 19.64 -14.06
N THR A 317 1.45 20.42 -13.06
CA THR A 317 2.03 21.76 -13.22
C THR A 317 3.50 21.72 -12.80
N GLY A 318 4.33 21.12 -13.65
CA GLY A 318 5.77 20.96 -13.41
C GLY A 318 6.14 19.69 -12.65
N ALA A 319 7.44 19.38 -12.62
CA ALA A 319 7.98 18.30 -11.82
C ALA A 319 8.26 18.85 -10.41
N GLY A 320 7.62 18.29 -9.39
CA GLY A 320 8.02 18.52 -8.00
C GLY A 320 9.44 18.00 -7.71
N PRO A 321 9.97 18.19 -6.49
CA PRO A 321 11.23 17.57 -6.11
C PRO A 321 11.13 16.05 -6.29
N SER A 322 12.24 15.42 -6.72
CA SER A 322 12.27 13.96 -6.87
C SER A 322 12.09 13.28 -5.51
N LEU A 323 11.70 12.00 -5.52
CA LEU A 323 11.57 11.21 -4.30
C LEU A 323 12.88 11.24 -3.50
N GLU A 324 14.03 11.08 -4.16
CA GLU A 324 15.34 11.09 -3.52
C GLU A 324 15.62 12.43 -2.83
N ALA A 325 15.40 13.56 -3.51
CA ALA A 325 15.63 14.88 -2.93
C ALA A 325 14.73 15.12 -1.70
N ARG A 326 13.48 14.64 -1.75
CA ARG A 326 12.54 14.74 -0.63
C ARG A 326 12.97 13.86 0.54
N LEU A 327 13.39 12.62 0.27
CA LEU A 327 13.87 11.71 1.30
C LEU A 327 15.19 12.19 1.94
N GLU A 328 16.09 12.77 1.15
CA GLU A 328 17.33 13.37 1.66
C GLU A 328 17.05 14.55 2.59
N GLN A 329 16.07 15.40 2.25
CA GLN A 329 15.62 16.47 3.12
C GLN A 329 15.01 15.93 4.43
N VAL A 330 14.11 14.95 4.34
CA VAL A 330 13.48 14.33 5.52
C VAL A 330 14.53 13.66 6.41
N ALA A 331 15.48 12.94 5.83
CA ALA A 331 16.56 12.30 6.58
C ALA A 331 17.45 13.34 7.29
N SER A 332 17.79 14.43 6.61
CA SER A 332 18.57 15.54 7.19
C SER A 332 17.85 16.22 8.36
N GLU A 333 16.52 16.32 8.29
CA GLU A 333 15.72 16.86 9.39
C GLU A 333 15.63 15.88 10.56
N ALA A 334 15.43 14.60 10.27
CA ALA A 334 15.36 13.54 11.27
C ALA A 334 16.69 13.29 11.99
N ALA A 335 17.83 13.46 11.30
CA ALA A 335 19.17 13.37 11.89
C ALA A 335 19.38 14.31 13.10
N LYS A 336 18.59 15.40 13.19
CA LYS A 336 18.62 16.33 14.33
C LYS A 336 18.01 15.74 15.61
N THR A 337 17.27 14.64 15.50
CA THR A 337 16.56 13.99 16.60
C THR A 337 16.94 12.50 16.63
N PRO A 338 17.77 12.08 17.60
CA PRO A 338 18.15 10.67 17.74
C PRO A 338 16.93 9.76 17.85
N GLY A 339 16.93 8.66 17.10
CA GLY A 339 15.83 7.67 17.12
C GLY A 339 14.55 8.09 16.40
N ALA A 340 14.56 9.18 15.63
CA ALA A 340 13.38 9.63 14.88
C ALA A 340 12.97 8.69 13.73
N ILE A 341 13.90 7.91 13.19
CA ILE A 341 13.64 6.96 12.10
C ILE A 341 13.70 5.53 12.63
N ASP A 342 12.62 4.77 12.42
CA ASP A 342 12.64 3.32 12.61
C ASP A 342 13.28 2.64 11.37
N TRP A 343 14.59 2.45 11.44
CA TRP A 343 15.38 1.85 10.38
C TRP A 343 15.03 0.38 10.09
N SER A 344 14.25 -0.28 10.95
CA SER A 344 13.84 -1.67 10.73
C SER A 344 12.82 -1.81 9.60
N ILE A 345 12.05 -0.74 9.34
CA ILE A 345 11.04 -0.66 8.27
C ILE A 345 11.42 0.32 7.15
N ALA A 346 12.56 1.01 7.28
CA ALA A 346 13.03 1.94 6.28
C ALA A 346 13.27 1.24 4.95
N SER A 347 12.78 1.86 3.89
CA SER A 347 12.88 1.36 2.54
C SER A 347 14.30 1.49 2.00
N THR A 348 14.62 0.76 0.92
CA THR A 348 15.93 0.89 0.25
C THR A 348 16.21 2.32 -0.22
N ALA A 349 15.17 3.03 -0.71
CA ALA A 349 15.29 4.43 -1.10
C ALA A 349 15.57 5.34 0.10
N GLU A 350 14.89 5.13 1.24
CA GLU A 350 15.10 5.89 2.48
C GLU A 350 16.50 5.70 3.03
N ILE A 351 16.98 4.45 3.10
CA ILE A 351 18.33 4.15 3.60
C ILE A 351 19.40 4.77 2.68
N THR A 352 19.20 4.69 1.35
CA THR A 352 20.15 5.29 0.40
C THR A 352 20.19 6.81 0.52
N ALA A 353 19.03 7.46 0.63
CA ALA A 353 18.93 8.90 0.85
C ALA A 353 19.56 9.31 2.19
N ALA A 354 19.31 8.56 3.25
CA ALA A 354 19.89 8.82 4.57
C ALA A 354 21.41 8.68 4.60
N VAL A 355 21.98 7.69 3.89
CA VAL A 355 23.44 7.58 3.75
C VAL A 355 24.02 8.81 3.04
N ARG A 356 23.38 9.30 1.98
CA ARG A 356 23.85 10.51 1.26
C ARG A 356 23.71 11.78 2.10
N ALA A 357 22.69 11.84 2.94
CA ALA A 357 22.45 12.94 3.87
C ALA A 357 23.26 12.83 5.16
N GLU A 358 24.12 11.81 5.31
CA GLU A 358 24.88 11.53 6.54
C GLU A 358 23.98 11.42 7.80
N ALA A 359 22.76 10.92 7.62
CA ALA A 359 21.71 10.92 8.62
C ALA A 359 21.66 9.63 9.48
N ILE A 360 22.41 8.59 9.11
CA ILE A 360 22.49 7.33 9.87
C ILE A 360 23.60 7.46 10.90
N ALA A 361 23.26 7.47 12.19
CA ALA A 361 24.25 7.51 13.25
C ALA A 361 24.84 6.11 13.55
N ALA A 362 26.03 6.05 14.15
CA ALA A 362 26.63 4.79 14.58
C ALA A 362 25.76 4.02 15.60
N SER A 363 24.97 4.72 16.41
CA SER A 363 23.99 4.15 17.34
C SER A 363 22.84 3.45 16.63
N ASP A 364 22.53 3.84 15.39
CA ASP A 364 21.38 3.34 14.65
C ASP A 364 21.66 1.98 13.99
N VAL A 365 22.93 1.61 13.86
CA VAL A 365 23.38 0.40 13.14
C VAL A 365 22.76 -0.89 13.69
N ASP A 366 22.48 -0.93 15.00
CA ASP A 366 21.86 -2.10 15.61
C ASP A 366 20.40 -2.28 15.25
N THR A 367 19.71 -1.18 14.92
CA THR A 367 18.30 -1.15 14.54
C THR A 367 18.06 -1.50 13.08
N LEU A 368 19.09 -1.41 12.23
CA LEU A 368 19.00 -1.76 10.82
C LEU A 368 18.75 -3.26 10.62
N SER A 369 17.79 -3.57 9.75
CA SER A 369 17.59 -4.94 9.28
C SER A 369 18.81 -5.44 8.49
N LYS A 370 18.95 -6.77 8.34
CA LYS A 370 20.04 -7.34 7.51
C LYS A 370 20.05 -6.79 6.08
N THR A 371 18.87 -6.54 5.51
CA THR A 371 18.74 -5.93 4.17
C THR A 371 19.11 -4.45 4.21
N GLY A 372 18.72 -3.73 5.28
CA GLY A 372 19.11 -2.35 5.50
C GLY A 372 20.63 -2.18 5.62
N LEU A 373 21.30 -3.03 6.39
CA LEU A 373 22.77 -3.04 6.51
C LEU A 373 23.46 -3.20 5.16
N ARG A 374 22.99 -4.14 4.33
CA ARG A 374 23.56 -4.33 2.97
C ARG A 374 23.30 -3.13 2.07
N THR A 375 22.13 -2.51 2.19
CA THR A 375 21.78 -1.32 1.42
C THR A 375 22.68 -0.16 1.80
N ALA A 376 22.84 0.11 3.10
CA ALA A 376 23.70 1.18 3.60
C ALA A 376 25.16 0.96 3.19
N LEU A 377 25.71 -0.24 3.41
CA LEU A 377 27.06 -0.60 2.99
C LEU A 377 27.24 -0.46 1.46
N GLY A 378 26.26 -0.91 0.68
CA GLY A 378 26.30 -0.80 -0.79
C GLY A 378 26.26 0.66 -1.26
N ALA A 379 25.45 1.51 -0.62
CA ALA A 379 25.39 2.94 -0.90
C ALA A 379 26.71 3.66 -0.60
N MET A 380 27.46 3.19 0.40
CA MET A 380 28.82 3.66 0.74
C MET A 380 29.94 3.01 -0.10
N GLY A 381 29.61 2.09 -1.01
CA GLY A 381 30.60 1.35 -1.81
C GLY A 381 31.40 0.30 -1.03
N LEU A 382 30.91 -0.13 0.14
CA LEU A 382 31.56 -1.10 1.02
C LEU A 382 31.10 -2.54 0.74
N PRO A 383 31.92 -3.56 1.09
CA PRO A 383 31.52 -4.95 0.97
C PRO A 383 30.22 -5.27 1.72
N THR A 384 29.27 -5.94 1.06
CA THR A 384 27.94 -6.28 1.61
C THR A 384 27.81 -7.74 2.05
N SER A 385 28.90 -8.50 2.00
CA SER A 385 28.97 -9.91 2.40
C SER A 385 29.48 -10.07 3.84
N GLY A 386 29.11 -11.19 4.47
CA GLY A 386 29.57 -11.57 5.80
C GLY A 386 28.46 -11.95 6.79
N LYS A 387 28.88 -12.31 8.01
CA LYS A 387 27.99 -12.46 9.16
C LYS A 387 27.40 -11.10 9.55
N LEU A 388 26.26 -11.11 10.24
CA LEU A 388 25.52 -9.90 10.60
C LEU A 388 26.37 -8.93 11.44
N GLU A 389 27.05 -9.44 12.47
CA GLU A 389 27.94 -8.63 13.31
C GLU A 389 29.09 -7.99 12.52
N ALA A 390 29.68 -8.71 11.57
CA ALA A 390 30.75 -8.16 10.72
C ALA A 390 30.25 -7.04 9.80
N MET A 391 28.99 -7.11 9.35
CA MET A 391 28.38 -6.02 8.57
C MET A 391 28.08 -4.81 9.46
N ARG A 392 27.61 -5.03 10.69
CA ARG A 392 27.37 -3.96 11.66
C ARG A 392 28.66 -3.23 12.00
N GLU A 393 29.71 -3.97 12.34
CA GLU A 393 30.99 -3.38 12.71
C GLU A 393 31.60 -2.57 11.57
N ARG A 394 31.57 -3.10 10.34
CA ARG A 394 32.00 -2.38 9.14
C ARG A 394 31.23 -1.09 8.91
N LEU A 395 29.90 -1.11 9.11
CA LEU A 395 29.08 0.08 8.95
C LEU A 395 29.37 1.11 10.06
N ARG A 396 29.51 0.68 11.32
CA ARG A 396 29.89 1.58 12.43
C ARG A 396 31.25 2.23 12.18
N GLU A 397 32.24 1.45 11.76
CA GLU A 397 33.58 1.97 11.46
C GLU A 397 33.55 3.02 10.34
N ALA A 398 32.74 2.78 9.30
CA ALA A 398 32.59 3.73 8.21
C ALA A 398 31.83 5.01 8.62
N LEU A 399 30.87 4.91 9.54
CA LEU A 399 30.07 6.05 10.02
C LEU A 399 30.82 6.89 11.08
N LEU A 400 31.73 6.30 11.85
CA LEU A 400 32.55 7.01 12.84
C LEU A 400 33.73 7.77 12.20
N GLY A 401 34.13 7.44 10.97
CA GLY A 401 35.23 8.09 10.27
C GLY A 401 36.60 7.95 10.97
N GLU A 402 37.51 8.88 10.70
CA GLU A 402 38.82 9.00 11.38
C GLU A 402 38.70 9.53 12.83
N ASP A 403 37.51 9.95 13.28
CA ASP A 403 37.24 10.47 14.63
C ASP A 403 37.12 9.38 15.72
N LYS A 404 37.70 8.19 15.45
CA LYS A 404 37.80 7.08 16.40
C LYS A 404 38.52 7.50 17.69
N ASP A 405 39.39 8.51 17.61
CA ASP A 405 40.22 9.00 18.71
C ASP A 405 39.49 9.97 19.69
N GLN A 406 38.22 10.33 19.44
CA GLN A 406 37.46 11.22 20.34
C GLN A 406 36.55 10.48 21.33
N TRP A 407 36.51 9.14 21.29
CA TRP A 407 35.59 8.30 22.08
C TRP A 407 36.26 7.17 22.88
N ASP A 408 37.59 7.11 22.89
CA ASP A 408 38.37 6.40 23.93
C ASP A 408 38.64 7.34 25.12
#